data_AF-A0A7U7J5A1-F1
#
_entry.id   AF-A0A7U7J5A1-F1
#
_cell.length_a   1.000
_cell.length_b   1.000
_cell.length_c   1.000
_cell.angle_alpha   90.00
_cell.angle_beta   90.00
_cell.angle_gamma   90.00
#
_symmetry.space_group_name_H-M   'P 1'
#
loop_
_entity.id
_entity.type
_entity.pdbx_description
1 polymer ?
#
loop_
_entity_poly.entity_id
_entity_poly.type
_entity_poly.pdbx_seq_one_letter_code
_entity_poly.pdbx_strand_id
1 'polypeptide(L)'
;MKPSDLAALRDEPACDHNLKAKSGCARPKPGASAGGCAFDGAQIALLPIADVAHIVHGPIACAGSSWDNRGARSTGPALYRLGMTTDLSEQDVIMGRGEKRLFHAVKQAIDRYQPAAVFVYSTCVTALIGDDLPAICKAAEQRWGVPVVPVDSAGFYGSKNLGNRIAGEVMVQYVVGTCEPSPPPVDPARPDLKVHDINLIGEYNIAGELWRVLPLFDELGLRVLCTLSGDTRFREVQTMHRAEVNMIVCSRAMLNVARKLKERFGTPWFEGSFYGVRDVSQALRDIARLIGDPNLSQRTEAVIAREEASADSALEPWRQRLHGKRALLYTGGVKSWSIVSALQDLGITVVATGTKKSTEEDKARIRELMGEDARMIEDGNPRELLALSKEYQADLLIAGGRNMYTALKARLPFLDINQEREFAYAGYRGMVELARQIARTVENPVWDAVRRPAPWDLIALEARHG
;
A
#
# COMPACT_ATOMS: atom_id res chain seq x y z
N MET A 1 8.94 -15.54 -17.54
CA MET A 1 9.88 -14.41 -17.48
C MET A 1 11.30 -14.96 -17.49
N LYS A 2 12.25 -14.36 -18.21
CA LYS A 2 13.63 -14.89 -18.25
C LYS A 2 14.42 -14.44 -17.01
N PRO A 3 15.47 -15.17 -16.59
CA PRO A 3 16.33 -14.76 -15.48
C PRO A 3 16.95 -13.35 -15.65
N SER A 4 17.24 -12.94 -16.89
CA SER A 4 17.71 -11.60 -17.24
C SER A 4 16.72 -10.50 -16.85
N ASP A 5 15.43 -10.74 -17.10
CA ASP A 5 14.37 -9.76 -16.86
C ASP A 5 14.16 -9.58 -15.34
N LEU A 6 14.21 -10.69 -14.60
CA LEU A 6 14.18 -10.67 -13.14
C LEU A 6 15.41 -9.99 -12.53
N ALA A 7 16.59 -10.11 -13.16
CA ALA A 7 17.78 -9.40 -12.74
C ALA A 7 17.63 -7.89 -12.96
N ALA A 8 17.10 -7.47 -14.11
CA ALA A 8 16.81 -6.06 -14.40
C ALA A 8 15.79 -5.45 -13.42
N LEU A 9 14.76 -6.20 -13.00
CA LEU A 9 13.79 -5.72 -12.00
C LEU A 9 14.35 -5.65 -10.57
N ARG A 10 15.43 -6.38 -10.30
CA ARG A 10 16.16 -6.29 -9.03
C ARG A 10 17.06 -5.06 -8.99
N ASP A 11 17.62 -4.71 -10.13
CA ASP A 11 18.46 -3.54 -10.37
C ASP A 11 17.58 -2.30 -10.67
N GLU A 12 17.08 -1.65 -9.62
CA GLU A 12 16.34 -0.39 -9.75
C GLU A 12 17.28 0.80 -9.44
N PRO A 13 17.82 1.51 -10.45
CA PRO A 13 18.82 2.55 -10.25
C PRO A 13 18.29 3.77 -9.49
N ALA A 14 16.97 4.01 -9.51
CA ALA A 14 16.35 5.06 -8.70
C ALA A 14 16.10 4.66 -7.24
N CYS A 15 16.55 3.47 -6.83
CA CYS A 15 16.41 2.97 -5.46
C CYS A 15 17.76 3.00 -4.75
N ASP A 16 17.91 3.79 -3.68
CA ASP A 16 19.22 3.97 -3.00
C ASP A 16 19.77 2.67 -2.39
N HIS A 17 18.91 1.68 -2.15
CA HIS A 17 19.32 0.34 -1.71
C HIS A 17 20.10 -0.45 -2.75
N ASN A 18 20.16 0.03 -4.00
CA ASN A 18 20.79 -0.66 -5.11
C ASN A 18 22.32 -0.45 -5.16
N LEU A 19 22.87 0.41 -4.30
CA LEU A 19 24.27 0.86 -4.38
C LEU A 19 25.29 -0.04 -3.64
N LYS A 20 24.89 -1.08 -2.89
CA LYS A 20 25.84 -1.77 -1.97
C LYS A 20 25.89 -3.31 -1.95
N ALA A 21 25.17 -4.05 -2.78
CA ALA A 21 25.46 -5.48 -2.96
C ALA A 21 24.80 -6.07 -4.22
N LYS A 22 25.48 -7.02 -4.87
CA LYS A 22 24.92 -7.93 -5.91
C LYS A 22 23.74 -8.80 -5.41
N SER A 23 23.20 -8.53 -4.23
CA SER A 23 22.06 -9.23 -3.64
C SER A 23 20.85 -8.31 -3.62
N GLY A 24 19.92 -8.51 -4.56
CA GLY A 24 18.54 -8.05 -4.41
C GLY A 24 17.91 -8.55 -3.09
N CYS A 25 16.69 -8.07 -2.77
CA CYS A 25 15.99 -8.32 -1.50
C CYS A 25 16.33 -9.68 -0.83
N ALA A 26 16.76 -9.64 0.43
CA ALA A 26 17.25 -10.81 1.17
C ALA A 26 16.27 -12.00 1.09
N ARG A 27 16.81 -13.21 0.83
CA ARG A 27 16.03 -14.44 0.85
C ARG A 27 15.49 -14.68 2.27
N PRO A 28 14.22 -15.10 2.41
CA PRO A 28 13.67 -15.44 3.71
C PRO A 28 14.45 -16.62 4.32
N LYS A 29 14.74 -16.54 5.62
CA LYS A 29 15.31 -17.65 6.38
C LYS A 29 14.18 -18.56 6.86
N PRO A 30 14.30 -19.90 6.75
CA PRO A 30 13.33 -20.82 7.34
C PRO A 30 13.12 -20.52 8.84
N GLY A 31 11.86 -20.52 9.30
CA GLY A 31 11.50 -20.23 10.69
C GLY A 31 11.32 -18.74 11.04
N ALA A 32 11.70 -17.81 10.17
CA ALA A 32 11.30 -16.41 10.30
C ALA A 32 9.86 -16.21 9.82
N SER A 33 9.16 -15.20 10.33
CA SER A 33 7.84 -14.79 9.83
C SER A 33 7.93 -14.46 8.34
N ALA A 34 7.54 -15.41 7.49
CA ALA A 34 7.70 -15.32 6.05
C ALA A 34 6.88 -14.16 5.49
N GLY A 35 7.52 -13.17 4.87
CA GLY A 35 6.84 -12.23 3.98
C GLY A 35 6.11 -13.00 2.87
N GLY A 36 5.04 -12.43 2.30
CA GLY A 36 4.40 -13.11 1.17
C GLY A 36 5.24 -13.07 -0.11
N CYS A 37 4.72 -13.72 -1.14
CA CYS A 37 5.44 -14.02 -2.38
C CYS A 37 5.26 -12.93 -3.46
N ALA A 38 5.93 -13.10 -4.60
CA ALA A 38 5.79 -12.17 -5.73
C ALA A 38 4.34 -12.09 -6.25
N PHE A 39 3.61 -13.21 -6.31
CA PHE A 39 2.21 -13.24 -6.73
C PHE A 39 1.35 -12.37 -5.81
N ASP A 40 1.48 -12.58 -4.50
CA ASP A 40 0.80 -11.80 -3.46
C ASP A 40 1.10 -10.30 -3.64
N GLY A 41 2.37 -9.95 -3.90
CA GLY A 41 2.77 -8.57 -4.22
C GLY A 41 2.12 -7.98 -5.48
N ALA A 42 2.08 -8.73 -6.58
CA ALA A 42 1.50 -8.28 -7.84
C ALA A 42 -0.02 -8.16 -7.76
N GLN A 43 -0.68 -9.10 -7.10
CA GLN A 43 -2.12 -9.05 -6.85
C GLN A 43 -2.44 -7.86 -5.94
N ILE A 44 -1.72 -7.65 -4.84
CA ILE A 44 -1.85 -6.45 -3.97
C ILE A 44 -1.78 -5.15 -4.78
N ALA A 45 -0.87 -5.10 -5.75
CA ALA A 45 -0.64 -3.92 -6.56
C ALA A 45 -1.75 -3.61 -7.57
N LEU A 46 -2.38 -4.63 -8.15
CA LEU A 46 -3.28 -4.46 -9.29
C LEU A 46 -4.75 -4.73 -8.97
N LEU A 47 -5.03 -5.52 -7.94
CA LEU A 47 -6.39 -5.89 -7.55
C LEU A 47 -7.31 -4.68 -7.31
N PRO A 48 -6.85 -3.51 -6.80
CA PRO A 48 -7.73 -2.35 -6.64
C PRO A 48 -8.25 -1.70 -7.94
N ILE A 49 -7.87 -2.19 -9.14
CA ILE A 49 -8.43 -1.74 -10.42
C ILE A 49 -9.81 -2.38 -10.61
N ALA A 50 -10.85 -1.60 -10.37
CA ALA A 50 -12.11 -2.14 -9.88
C ALA A 50 -13.00 -2.81 -10.94
N ASP A 51 -12.83 -2.44 -12.22
CA ASP A 51 -13.59 -2.88 -13.40
C ASP A 51 -12.89 -3.98 -14.21
N VAL A 52 -11.78 -4.51 -13.71
CA VAL A 52 -10.98 -5.57 -14.33
C VAL A 52 -11.33 -6.93 -13.73
N ALA A 53 -11.34 -7.97 -14.58
CA ALA A 53 -11.44 -9.35 -14.11
C ALA A 53 -10.03 -9.88 -13.77
N HIS A 54 -9.82 -10.24 -12.51
CA HIS A 54 -8.52 -10.73 -12.01
C HIS A 54 -8.51 -12.27 -11.91
N ILE A 55 -7.95 -12.94 -12.91
CA ILE A 55 -7.89 -14.41 -12.97
C ILE A 55 -6.56 -14.91 -12.41
N VAL A 56 -6.61 -15.67 -11.33
CA VAL A 56 -5.45 -16.38 -10.78
C VAL A 56 -5.30 -17.71 -11.50
N HIS A 57 -4.27 -17.84 -12.34
CA HIS A 57 -3.98 -19.06 -13.07
C HIS A 57 -3.16 -20.03 -12.22
N GLY A 58 -3.83 -20.98 -11.60
CA GLY A 58 -3.22 -21.96 -10.69
C GLY A 58 -4.25 -22.81 -9.94
N PRO A 59 -3.78 -23.63 -8.99
CA PRO A 59 -4.65 -24.31 -8.02
C PRO A 59 -5.32 -23.33 -7.04
N ILE A 60 -6.37 -23.77 -6.36
CA ILE A 60 -7.17 -22.96 -5.44
C ILE A 60 -6.37 -22.26 -4.32
N ALA A 61 -5.24 -22.82 -3.88
CA ALA A 61 -4.51 -22.34 -2.71
C ALA A 61 -4.14 -20.85 -2.77
N CYS A 62 -3.72 -20.37 -3.95
CA CYS A 62 -3.35 -18.97 -4.17
C CYS A 62 -4.57 -18.07 -4.07
N ALA A 63 -5.61 -18.35 -4.87
CA ALA A 63 -6.81 -17.51 -4.95
C ALA A 63 -7.64 -17.55 -3.67
N GLY A 64 -7.86 -18.74 -3.09
CA GLY A 64 -8.71 -18.92 -1.92
C GLY A 64 -8.18 -18.21 -0.67
N SER A 65 -6.86 -18.10 -0.50
CA SER A 65 -6.26 -17.44 0.67
C SER A 65 -6.05 -15.93 0.51
N SER A 66 -5.97 -15.45 -0.74
CA SER A 66 -5.75 -14.02 -1.02
C SER A 66 -7.03 -13.27 -1.40
N TRP A 67 -8.13 -14.01 -1.65
CA TRP A 67 -9.42 -13.43 -2.00
C TRP A 67 -9.97 -12.52 -0.88
N ASP A 68 -10.41 -11.31 -1.27
CA ASP A 68 -10.98 -10.26 -0.41
C ASP A 68 -10.10 -9.88 0.80
N ASN A 69 -8.79 -10.16 0.74
CA ASN A 69 -7.84 -9.92 1.83
C ASN A 69 -7.27 -8.48 1.83
N ARG A 70 -7.95 -7.53 1.19
CA ARG A 70 -7.49 -6.14 1.09
C ARG A 70 -8.65 -5.19 1.32
N GLY A 71 -8.47 -4.23 2.22
CA GLY A 71 -9.48 -3.20 2.52
C GLY A 71 -9.61 -2.09 1.47
N ALA A 72 -9.20 -2.31 0.22
CA ALA A 72 -9.34 -1.31 -0.84
C ALA A 72 -10.83 -1.10 -1.17
N ARG A 73 -11.27 0.16 -1.26
CA ARG A 73 -12.66 0.51 -1.56
C ARG A 73 -12.79 1.06 -2.98
N SER A 74 -13.97 0.85 -3.58
CA SER A 74 -14.34 1.45 -4.85
C SER A 74 -15.68 2.16 -4.77
N THR A 75 -15.82 3.26 -5.51
CA THR A 75 -17.05 4.05 -5.66
C THR A 75 -18.00 3.50 -6.73
N GLY A 76 -17.63 2.45 -7.47
CA GLY A 76 -18.43 1.93 -8.57
C GLY A 76 -18.32 0.41 -8.74
N PRO A 77 -17.82 -0.09 -9.89
CA PRO A 77 -17.60 -1.52 -10.13
C PRO A 77 -16.87 -2.20 -8.97
N ALA A 78 -17.29 -3.42 -8.64
CA ALA A 78 -16.67 -4.23 -7.59
C ALA A 78 -16.20 -5.57 -8.14
N LEU A 79 -15.86 -5.64 -9.44
CA LEU A 79 -15.51 -6.89 -10.10
C LEU A 79 -14.25 -7.51 -9.49
N TYR A 80 -13.30 -6.67 -9.09
CA TYR A 80 -12.08 -7.09 -8.40
C TYR A 80 -12.31 -7.84 -7.07
N ARG A 81 -13.50 -7.68 -6.45
CA ARG A 81 -13.85 -8.41 -5.24
C ARG A 81 -14.31 -9.84 -5.52
N LEU A 82 -14.55 -10.22 -6.78
CA LEU A 82 -14.84 -11.61 -7.12
C LEU A 82 -13.54 -12.40 -7.25
N GLY A 83 -13.39 -13.47 -6.47
CA GLY A 83 -12.27 -14.39 -6.59
C GLY A 83 -12.41 -15.22 -7.87
N MET A 84 -11.57 -14.94 -8.88
CA MET A 84 -11.53 -15.74 -10.11
C MET A 84 -10.25 -16.55 -10.18
N THR A 85 -10.38 -17.84 -10.48
CA THR A 85 -9.23 -18.74 -10.65
C THR A 85 -9.55 -19.83 -11.65
N THR A 86 -8.51 -20.36 -12.28
CA THR A 86 -8.66 -21.55 -13.13
C THR A 86 -8.88 -22.83 -12.34
N ASP A 87 -8.54 -22.85 -11.05
CA ASP A 87 -8.63 -24.01 -10.16
C ASP A 87 -8.05 -25.30 -10.77
N LEU A 88 -6.75 -25.27 -11.07
CA LEU A 88 -6.10 -26.38 -11.77
C LEU A 88 -6.12 -27.65 -10.92
N SER A 89 -6.65 -28.72 -11.52
CA SER A 89 -6.57 -30.07 -10.96
C SER A 89 -5.21 -30.71 -11.24
N GLU A 90 -4.89 -31.79 -10.54
CA GLU A 90 -3.68 -32.58 -10.81
C GLU A 90 -3.59 -33.02 -12.28
N GLN A 91 -4.71 -33.42 -12.89
CA GLN A 91 -4.77 -33.81 -14.30
C GLN A 91 -4.45 -32.65 -15.24
N ASP A 92 -4.84 -31.41 -14.88
CA ASP A 92 -4.49 -30.24 -15.70
C ASP A 92 -3.00 -29.96 -15.69
N VAL A 93 -2.34 -30.21 -14.56
CA VAL A 93 -0.89 -30.04 -14.39
C VAL A 93 -0.13 -31.14 -15.12
N ILE A 94 -0.51 -32.41 -14.96
CA ILE A 94 0.17 -33.55 -15.59
C ILE A 94 0.04 -33.49 -17.12
N MET A 95 -1.16 -33.20 -17.62
CA MET A 95 -1.47 -33.28 -19.05
C MET A 95 -1.29 -31.95 -19.78
N GLY A 96 -0.80 -30.90 -19.11
CA GLY A 96 -0.65 -29.56 -19.71
C GLY A 96 -1.96 -28.95 -20.20
N ARG A 97 -3.10 -29.27 -19.56
CA ARG A 97 -4.41 -28.70 -19.93
C ARG A 97 -4.64 -27.32 -19.32
N GLY A 98 -3.71 -26.84 -18.49
CA GLY A 98 -3.74 -25.52 -17.87
C GLY A 98 -3.99 -24.39 -18.88
N GLU A 99 -3.26 -24.38 -20.00
CA GLU A 99 -3.39 -23.34 -21.03
C GLU A 99 -4.79 -23.29 -21.65
N LYS A 100 -5.34 -24.46 -22.02
CA LYS A 100 -6.71 -24.56 -22.55
C LYS A 100 -7.74 -24.14 -21.51
N ARG A 101 -7.53 -24.52 -20.24
CA ARG A 101 -8.42 -24.16 -19.14
C ARG A 101 -8.40 -22.66 -18.89
N LEU A 102 -7.24 -22.02 -18.96
CA LEU A 102 -7.09 -20.57 -18.89
C LEU A 102 -7.84 -19.88 -20.04
N PHE A 103 -7.66 -20.33 -21.27
CA PHE A 103 -8.34 -19.74 -22.43
C PHE A 103 -9.88 -19.76 -22.28
N HIS A 104 -10.44 -20.87 -21.78
CA HIS A 104 -11.88 -20.95 -21.48
C HIS A 104 -12.29 -20.14 -20.25
N ALA A 105 -11.43 -19.99 -19.24
CA ALA A 105 -11.69 -19.14 -18.08
C ALA A 105 -11.78 -17.66 -18.48
N VAL A 106 -10.89 -17.20 -19.37
CA VAL A 106 -10.96 -15.84 -19.93
C VAL A 106 -12.27 -15.65 -20.70
N LYS A 107 -12.65 -16.60 -21.57
CA LYS A 107 -13.95 -16.60 -22.24
C LYS A 107 -15.11 -16.46 -21.24
N GLN A 108 -15.11 -17.27 -20.19
CA GLN A 108 -16.16 -17.25 -19.17
C GLN A 108 -16.23 -15.91 -18.45
N ALA A 109 -15.08 -15.31 -18.12
CA ALA A 109 -15.03 -14.00 -17.49
C ALA A 109 -15.60 -12.90 -18.39
N ILE A 110 -15.23 -12.91 -19.68
CA ILE A 110 -15.70 -11.95 -20.67
C ILE A 110 -17.21 -12.09 -20.91
N ASP A 111 -17.68 -13.31 -21.21
CA ASP A 111 -19.09 -13.57 -21.53
C ASP A 111 -20.02 -13.22 -20.36
N ARG A 112 -19.59 -13.46 -19.13
CA ARG A 112 -20.43 -13.31 -17.94
C ARG A 112 -20.38 -11.92 -17.31
N TYR A 113 -19.20 -11.29 -17.28
CA TYR A 113 -18.98 -10.05 -16.52
C TYR A 113 -18.66 -8.84 -17.38
N GLN A 114 -18.37 -9.03 -18.67
CA GLN A 114 -18.06 -7.94 -19.61
C GLN A 114 -17.05 -6.92 -19.04
N PRO A 115 -15.88 -7.37 -18.55
CA PRO A 115 -14.92 -6.49 -17.89
C PRO A 115 -14.26 -5.53 -18.89
N ALA A 116 -13.70 -4.42 -18.38
CA ALA A 116 -12.93 -3.49 -19.21
C ALA A 116 -11.61 -4.12 -19.70
N ALA A 117 -11.01 -5.00 -18.89
CA ALA A 117 -9.86 -5.83 -19.24
C ALA A 117 -9.82 -7.09 -18.36
N VAL A 118 -8.99 -8.06 -18.74
CA VAL A 118 -8.73 -9.28 -17.97
C VAL A 118 -7.26 -9.35 -17.59
N PHE A 119 -6.95 -9.44 -16.31
CA PHE A 119 -5.59 -9.63 -15.82
C PHE A 119 -5.39 -11.08 -15.41
N VAL A 120 -4.36 -11.73 -15.95
CA VAL A 120 -4.06 -13.12 -15.65
C VAL A 120 -2.76 -13.22 -14.86
N TYR A 121 -2.83 -13.78 -13.66
CA TYR A 121 -1.68 -13.94 -12.78
C TYR A 121 -1.10 -15.34 -12.86
N SER A 122 0.19 -15.46 -13.17
CA SER A 122 0.88 -16.75 -13.07
C SER A 122 1.12 -17.13 -11.60
N THR A 123 1.06 -18.43 -11.32
CA THR A 123 1.39 -18.99 -10.00
C THR A 123 2.60 -19.92 -10.09
N CYS A 124 3.05 -20.44 -8.95
CA CYS A 124 4.22 -21.32 -8.90
C CYS A 124 4.09 -22.55 -9.80
N VAL A 125 2.90 -23.16 -9.87
CA VAL A 125 2.69 -24.39 -10.63
C VAL A 125 2.75 -24.12 -12.14
N THR A 126 2.02 -23.12 -12.62
CA THR A 126 1.92 -22.80 -14.06
C THR A 126 3.26 -22.31 -14.62
N ALA A 127 4.02 -21.54 -13.83
CA ALA A 127 5.36 -21.12 -14.22
C ALA A 127 6.39 -22.27 -14.20
N LEU A 128 6.19 -23.30 -13.36
CA LEU A 128 7.10 -24.45 -13.28
C LEU A 128 6.89 -25.43 -14.43
N ILE A 129 5.64 -25.67 -14.82
CA ILE A 129 5.32 -26.53 -15.98
C ILE A 129 5.57 -25.84 -17.32
N GLY A 130 5.73 -24.51 -17.30
CA GLY A 130 6.16 -23.74 -18.47
C GLY A 130 5.03 -23.25 -19.37
N ASP A 131 3.84 -23.00 -18.81
CA ASP A 131 2.70 -22.44 -19.56
C ASP A 131 3.08 -21.09 -20.21
N ASP A 132 2.79 -20.92 -21.50
CA ASP A 132 3.10 -19.68 -22.25
C ASP A 132 2.00 -18.62 -22.05
N LEU A 133 2.03 -18.00 -20.88
CA LEU A 133 1.03 -17.01 -20.49
C LEU A 133 0.92 -15.82 -21.49
N PRO A 134 2.01 -15.18 -21.95
CA PRO A 134 1.92 -14.12 -22.96
C PRO A 134 1.25 -14.56 -24.26
N ALA A 135 1.58 -15.75 -24.79
CA ALA A 135 0.98 -16.24 -26.02
C ALA A 135 -0.54 -16.47 -25.86
N ILE A 136 -0.96 -17.06 -24.74
CA ILE A 136 -2.38 -17.32 -24.45
C ILE A 136 -3.15 -16.01 -24.29
N CYS A 137 -2.61 -15.04 -23.55
CA CYS A 137 -3.25 -13.75 -23.35
C CYS A 137 -3.41 -13.00 -24.69
N LYS A 138 -2.39 -13.01 -25.53
CA LYS A 138 -2.46 -12.41 -26.88
C LYS A 138 -3.52 -13.09 -27.75
N ALA A 139 -3.56 -14.43 -27.75
CA ALA A 139 -4.56 -15.18 -28.51
C ALA A 139 -5.99 -14.91 -28.01
N ALA A 140 -6.16 -14.75 -26.69
CA ALA A 140 -7.44 -14.41 -26.07
C ALA A 140 -7.90 -13.00 -26.46
N GLU A 141 -7.01 -12.01 -26.34
CA GLU A 141 -7.27 -10.63 -26.75
C GLU A 141 -7.69 -10.54 -28.22
N GLN A 142 -6.96 -11.21 -29.13
CA GLN A 142 -7.29 -11.25 -30.55
C GLN A 142 -8.66 -11.88 -30.84
N ARG A 143 -9.08 -12.85 -30.04
CA ARG A 143 -10.35 -13.56 -30.25
C ARG A 143 -11.57 -12.80 -29.75
N TRP A 144 -11.44 -12.09 -28.62
CA TRP A 144 -12.58 -11.46 -27.96
C TRP A 144 -12.57 -9.93 -27.98
N GLY A 145 -11.47 -9.30 -28.43
CA GLY A 145 -11.36 -7.84 -28.50
C GLY A 145 -11.31 -7.14 -27.13
N VAL A 146 -11.16 -7.90 -26.04
CA VAL A 146 -10.99 -7.37 -24.68
C VAL A 146 -9.50 -7.47 -24.32
N PRO A 147 -8.86 -6.41 -23.81
CA PRO A 147 -7.46 -6.45 -23.40
C PRO A 147 -7.21 -7.56 -22.36
N VAL A 148 -6.24 -8.44 -22.62
CA VAL A 148 -5.86 -9.52 -21.70
C VAL A 148 -4.38 -9.35 -21.34
N VAL A 149 -4.11 -9.00 -20.08
CA VAL A 149 -2.78 -8.63 -19.62
C VAL A 149 -2.12 -9.78 -18.86
N PRO A 150 -0.96 -10.30 -19.31
CA PRO A 150 -0.21 -11.34 -18.62
C PRO A 150 0.60 -10.74 -17.46
N VAL A 151 0.32 -11.16 -16.22
CA VAL A 151 1.05 -10.77 -15.01
C VAL A 151 1.89 -11.95 -14.52
N ASP A 152 3.07 -12.11 -15.12
CA ASP A 152 3.97 -13.20 -14.77
C ASP A 152 4.71 -12.94 -13.45
N SER A 153 4.11 -13.39 -12.35
CA SER A 153 4.51 -13.04 -10.98
C SER A 153 4.57 -14.25 -10.05
N ALA A 154 4.96 -15.41 -10.58
CA ALA A 154 5.01 -16.66 -9.82
C ALA A 154 5.71 -16.50 -8.47
N GLY A 155 5.13 -17.10 -7.42
CA GLY A 155 5.50 -16.81 -6.05
C GLY A 155 6.97 -17.07 -5.71
N PHE A 156 7.60 -18.06 -6.34
CA PHE A 156 9.01 -18.41 -6.10
C PHE A 156 10.01 -17.41 -6.70
N TYR A 157 9.58 -16.43 -7.52
CA TYR A 157 10.46 -15.40 -8.07
C TYR A 157 11.08 -14.51 -6.98
N GLY A 158 10.33 -14.26 -5.91
CA GLY A 158 10.83 -13.45 -4.80
C GLY A 158 9.74 -13.00 -3.83
N SER A 159 10.00 -11.87 -3.17
CA SER A 159 9.13 -11.30 -2.16
C SER A 159 8.00 -10.45 -2.75
N LYS A 160 7.03 -10.06 -1.91
CA LYS A 160 5.97 -9.10 -2.28
C LYS A 160 6.47 -7.84 -2.99
N ASN A 161 7.65 -7.32 -2.63
CA ASN A 161 8.19 -6.11 -3.24
C ASN A 161 8.56 -6.33 -4.71
N LEU A 162 9.12 -7.50 -5.04
CA LEU A 162 9.39 -7.86 -6.43
C LEU A 162 8.09 -8.01 -7.22
N GLY A 163 7.06 -8.60 -6.60
CA GLY A 163 5.71 -8.67 -7.16
C GLY A 163 5.12 -7.31 -7.54
N ASN A 164 5.26 -6.32 -6.64
CA ASN A 164 4.81 -4.95 -6.91
C ASN A 164 5.58 -4.35 -8.11
N ARG A 165 6.91 -4.53 -8.17
CA ARG A 165 7.71 -4.06 -9.32
C ARG A 165 7.26 -4.70 -10.63
N ILE A 166 7.01 -6.02 -10.63
CA ILE A 166 6.49 -6.75 -11.80
C ILE A 166 5.14 -6.18 -12.23
N ALA A 167 4.22 -5.97 -11.29
CA ALA A 167 2.92 -5.38 -11.58
C ALA A 167 3.05 -3.99 -12.21
N GLY A 168 3.88 -3.11 -11.65
CA GLY A 168 4.15 -1.79 -12.20
C GLY A 168 4.75 -1.84 -13.60
N GLU A 169 5.72 -2.73 -13.82
CA GLU A 169 6.33 -2.95 -15.13
C GLU A 169 5.29 -3.37 -16.17
N VAL A 170 4.44 -4.32 -15.82
CA VAL A 170 3.38 -4.83 -16.71
C VAL A 170 2.40 -3.72 -17.09
N MET A 171 2.00 -2.85 -16.14
CA MET A 171 1.11 -1.72 -16.47
C MET A 171 1.78 -0.74 -17.45
N VAL A 172 3.04 -0.39 -17.24
CA VAL A 172 3.77 0.53 -18.13
C VAL A 172 4.03 -0.10 -19.51
N GLN A 173 4.20 -1.42 -19.58
CA GLN A 173 4.44 -2.13 -20.84
C GLN A 173 3.19 -2.36 -21.67
N TYR A 174 2.09 -2.79 -21.06
CA TYR A 174 0.90 -3.27 -21.77
C TYR A 174 -0.27 -2.30 -21.75
N VAL A 175 -0.35 -1.36 -20.78
CA VAL A 175 -1.57 -0.59 -20.54
C VAL A 175 -1.37 0.91 -20.75
N VAL A 176 -0.33 1.50 -20.16
CA VAL A 176 -0.10 2.95 -20.22
C VAL A 176 0.15 3.40 -21.66
N GLY A 177 -0.52 4.47 -22.10
CA GLY A 177 -0.38 5.05 -23.44
C GLY A 177 -1.33 4.45 -24.49
N THR A 178 -2.24 3.55 -24.10
CA THR A 178 -3.18 2.90 -25.03
C THR A 178 -4.48 3.67 -25.24
N CYS A 179 -4.74 4.73 -24.47
CA CYS A 179 -5.92 5.59 -24.61
C CYS A 179 -5.58 7.03 -24.20
N GLU A 180 -6.20 8.02 -24.83
CA GLU A 180 -6.03 9.43 -24.48
C GLU A 180 -7.06 9.87 -23.43
N PRO A 181 -6.69 10.77 -22.50
CA PRO A 181 -7.61 11.27 -21.49
C PRO A 181 -8.75 12.05 -22.14
N SER A 182 -9.95 11.91 -21.57
CA SER A 182 -11.06 12.79 -21.93
C SER A 182 -10.71 14.25 -21.58
N PRO A 183 -11.29 15.23 -22.28
CA PRO A 183 -11.12 16.64 -21.95
C PRO A 183 -11.39 16.88 -20.45
N PRO A 184 -10.62 17.80 -19.81
CA PRO A 184 -10.84 18.10 -18.41
C PRO A 184 -12.27 18.61 -18.21
N PRO A 185 -12.96 18.19 -17.13
CA PRO A 185 -14.28 18.69 -16.83
C PRO A 185 -14.20 20.20 -16.57
N VAL A 186 -15.15 20.96 -17.13
CA VAL A 186 -15.27 22.40 -16.88
C VAL A 186 -16.22 22.57 -15.71
N ASP A 187 -15.73 23.15 -14.60
CA ASP A 187 -16.56 23.54 -13.47
C ASP A 187 -17.32 24.83 -13.84
N PRO A 188 -18.66 24.80 -13.97
CA PRO A 188 -19.43 26.00 -14.33
C PRO A 188 -19.30 27.12 -13.30
N ALA A 189 -18.99 26.80 -12.04
CA ALA A 189 -18.78 27.78 -10.98
C ALA A 189 -17.39 28.42 -11.05
N ARG A 190 -16.43 27.79 -11.74
CA ARG A 190 -15.04 28.24 -11.86
C ARG A 190 -14.51 28.03 -13.30
N PRO A 191 -15.11 28.72 -14.30
CA PRO A 191 -14.78 28.50 -15.71
C PRO A 191 -13.34 28.85 -16.07
N ASP A 192 -12.74 29.79 -15.34
CA ASP A 192 -11.35 30.24 -15.54
C ASP A 192 -10.32 29.39 -14.79
N LEU A 193 -10.76 28.36 -14.04
CA LEU A 193 -9.86 27.51 -13.29
C LEU A 193 -9.08 26.60 -14.22
N LYS A 194 -7.78 26.86 -14.34
CA LYS A 194 -6.88 25.95 -15.05
C LYS A 194 -6.79 24.62 -14.29
N VAL A 195 -7.16 23.55 -15.00
CA VAL A 195 -7.05 22.18 -14.49
C VAL A 195 -5.68 21.62 -14.86
N HIS A 196 -5.01 21.01 -13.89
CA HIS A 196 -3.72 20.35 -14.07
C HIS A 196 -3.85 18.85 -13.82
N ASP A 197 -3.28 18.06 -14.71
CA ASP A 197 -3.40 16.60 -14.67
C ASP A 197 -2.24 15.96 -13.87
N ILE A 198 -2.54 15.15 -12.86
CA ILE A 198 -1.56 14.46 -12.01
C ILE A 198 -1.86 12.97 -11.88
N ASN A 199 -0.85 12.17 -11.49
CA ASN A 199 -1.05 10.79 -11.08
C ASN A 199 -0.57 10.55 -9.64
N LEU A 200 -1.25 9.63 -8.95
CA LEU A 200 -0.84 9.10 -7.66
C LEU A 200 -0.42 7.64 -7.83
N ILE A 201 0.85 7.32 -7.64
CA ILE A 201 1.42 5.99 -7.85
C ILE A 201 1.67 5.33 -6.49
N GLY A 202 1.03 4.20 -6.22
CA GLY A 202 1.18 3.46 -4.95
C GLY A 202 0.15 3.83 -3.89
N GLU A 203 -0.84 4.66 -4.22
CA GLU A 203 -2.02 4.88 -3.39
C GLU A 203 -3.09 3.83 -3.74
N TYR A 204 -3.59 3.12 -2.73
CA TYR A 204 -4.42 1.93 -2.90
C TYR A 204 -5.86 2.10 -2.39
N ASN A 205 -6.19 3.30 -1.90
CA ASN A 205 -7.50 3.63 -1.31
C ASN A 205 -7.93 2.62 -0.23
N ILE A 206 -6.99 2.23 0.64
CA ILE A 206 -7.30 1.32 1.74
C ILE A 206 -8.21 2.05 2.73
N ALA A 207 -9.29 1.38 3.14
CA ALA A 207 -10.32 1.93 4.01
C ALA A 207 -11.01 3.20 3.47
N GLY A 208 -10.84 3.54 2.19
CA GLY A 208 -11.36 4.80 1.63
C GLY A 208 -10.48 6.02 1.94
N GLU A 209 -9.19 5.84 2.20
CA GLU A 209 -8.31 6.94 2.59
C GLU A 209 -8.07 7.98 1.49
N LEU A 210 -8.04 7.55 0.22
CA LEU A 210 -7.89 8.45 -0.92
C LEU A 210 -9.06 9.45 -0.99
N TRP A 211 -10.27 9.02 -0.65
CA TRP A 211 -11.46 9.89 -0.65
C TRP A 211 -11.39 11.04 0.36
N ARG A 212 -10.47 10.99 1.33
CA ARG A 212 -10.20 12.12 2.23
C ARG A 212 -9.28 13.18 1.62
N VAL A 213 -8.51 12.80 0.61
CA VAL A 213 -7.51 13.66 -0.05
C VAL A 213 -8.03 14.20 -1.37
N LEU A 214 -8.85 13.44 -2.11
CA LEU A 214 -9.43 13.89 -3.40
C LEU A 214 -10.11 15.26 -3.35
N PRO A 215 -10.92 15.61 -2.32
CA PRO A 215 -11.55 16.93 -2.27
C PRO A 215 -10.54 18.10 -2.22
N LEU A 216 -9.35 17.86 -1.65
CA LEU A 216 -8.27 18.87 -1.64
C LEU A 216 -7.72 19.08 -3.05
N PHE A 217 -7.57 18.00 -3.83
CA PHE A 217 -7.14 18.10 -5.23
C PHE A 217 -8.20 18.79 -6.10
N ASP A 218 -9.47 18.45 -5.92
CA ASP A 218 -10.59 19.09 -6.64
C ASP A 218 -10.69 20.59 -6.34
N GLU A 219 -10.46 21.00 -5.10
CA GLU A 219 -10.42 22.41 -4.71
C GLU A 219 -9.26 23.15 -5.39
N LEU A 220 -8.09 22.50 -5.48
CA LEU A 220 -6.89 23.02 -6.12
C LEU A 220 -6.93 22.93 -7.66
N GLY A 221 -7.97 22.35 -8.26
CA GLY A 221 -8.02 22.15 -9.72
C GLY A 221 -6.98 21.15 -10.21
N LEU A 222 -6.56 20.23 -9.33
CA LEU A 222 -5.68 19.12 -9.66
C LEU A 222 -6.55 17.92 -10.03
N ARG A 223 -6.61 17.59 -11.30
CA ARG A 223 -7.30 16.40 -11.79
C ARG A 223 -6.39 15.19 -11.66
N VAL A 224 -6.81 14.22 -10.86
CA VAL A 224 -6.11 12.93 -10.78
C VAL A 224 -6.53 12.09 -11.99
N LEU A 225 -5.62 11.88 -12.95
CA LEU A 225 -5.88 11.02 -14.11
C LEU A 225 -5.95 9.54 -13.72
N CYS A 226 -5.08 9.13 -12.80
CA CYS A 226 -5.02 7.76 -12.31
C CYS A 226 -4.43 7.72 -10.89
N THR A 227 -5.02 6.87 -10.06
CA THR A 227 -4.44 6.49 -8.77
C THR A 227 -3.99 5.05 -8.82
N LEU A 228 -2.76 4.76 -9.27
CA LEU A 228 -2.30 3.37 -9.41
C LEU A 228 -2.14 2.71 -8.01
N SER A 229 -3.09 1.95 -7.48
CA SER A 229 -4.32 1.41 -8.10
C SER A 229 -5.65 1.70 -7.38
N GLY A 230 -5.67 2.44 -6.27
CA GLY A 230 -6.86 2.67 -5.45
C GLY A 230 -8.05 3.28 -6.19
N ASP A 231 -9.23 2.64 -6.10
CA ASP A 231 -10.49 3.03 -6.77
C ASP A 231 -10.36 3.34 -8.27
N THR A 232 -9.37 2.75 -8.93
CA THR A 232 -9.05 3.08 -10.32
C THR A 232 -9.86 2.22 -11.30
N ARG A 233 -10.10 2.75 -12.50
CA ARG A 233 -10.64 2.03 -13.66
C ARG A 233 -9.53 1.71 -14.65
N PHE A 234 -9.71 0.65 -15.43
CA PHE A 234 -8.71 0.27 -16.43
C PHE A 234 -8.36 1.43 -17.37
N ARG A 235 -9.37 2.19 -17.82
CA ARG A 235 -9.19 3.36 -18.68
C ARG A 235 -8.27 4.43 -18.09
N GLU A 236 -8.37 4.68 -16.79
CA GLU A 236 -7.55 5.70 -16.10
C GLU A 236 -6.07 5.33 -16.17
N VAL A 237 -5.73 4.05 -15.96
CA VAL A 237 -4.37 3.52 -16.13
C VAL A 237 -3.84 3.75 -17.55
N GLN A 238 -4.69 3.61 -18.57
CA GLN A 238 -4.28 3.83 -19.97
C GLN A 238 -3.84 5.27 -20.24
N THR A 239 -4.34 6.24 -19.46
CA THR A 239 -4.14 7.69 -19.69
C THR A 239 -3.00 8.29 -18.86
N MET A 240 -2.31 7.49 -18.04
CA MET A 240 -1.26 7.94 -17.12
C MET A 240 -0.12 8.71 -17.80
N HIS A 241 0.14 8.48 -19.08
CA HIS A 241 1.22 9.13 -19.84
C HIS A 241 1.00 10.64 -20.07
N ARG A 242 -0.20 11.16 -19.83
CA ARG A 242 -0.52 12.59 -20.02
C ARG A 242 -0.43 13.45 -18.77
N ALA A 243 -0.10 12.87 -17.61
CA ALA A 243 0.06 13.65 -16.40
C ALA A 243 1.25 14.63 -16.51
N GLU A 244 1.09 15.79 -15.89
CA GLU A 244 2.12 16.81 -15.72
C GLU A 244 3.09 16.44 -14.59
N VAL A 245 2.60 15.78 -13.54
CA VAL A 245 3.39 15.34 -12.38
C VAL A 245 2.93 13.96 -11.89
N ASN A 246 3.89 13.09 -11.58
CA ASN A 246 3.64 11.82 -10.89
C ASN A 246 4.09 11.89 -9.43
N MET A 247 3.20 11.64 -8.48
CA MET A 247 3.56 11.50 -7.06
C MET A 247 3.64 10.02 -6.69
N ILE A 248 4.75 9.59 -6.10
CA ILE A 248 4.86 8.24 -5.52
C ILE A 248 4.42 8.30 -4.06
N VAL A 249 3.32 7.62 -3.75
CA VAL A 249 2.68 7.62 -2.43
C VAL A 249 3.16 6.41 -1.65
N CYS A 250 4.10 6.63 -0.72
CA CYS A 250 4.58 5.63 0.25
C CYS A 250 5.06 4.26 -0.29
N SER A 251 5.19 4.08 -1.61
CA SER A 251 5.45 2.79 -2.27
C SER A 251 6.71 2.82 -3.13
N ARG A 252 7.87 2.61 -2.49
CA ARG A 252 9.15 2.42 -3.22
C ARG A 252 9.17 1.21 -4.14
N ALA A 253 8.23 0.28 -3.96
CA ALA A 253 8.12 -0.86 -4.86
C ALA A 253 7.64 -0.46 -6.27
N MET A 254 7.14 0.76 -6.46
CA MET A 254 6.67 1.29 -7.75
C MET A 254 7.56 2.41 -8.31
N LEU A 255 8.77 2.61 -7.78
CA LEU A 255 9.74 3.59 -8.32
C LEU A 255 10.04 3.36 -9.81
N ASN A 256 10.06 2.10 -10.24
CA ASN A 256 10.26 1.73 -11.63
C ASN A 256 9.18 2.31 -12.56
N VAL A 257 7.93 2.43 -12.08
CA VAL A 257 6.83 3.02 -12.86
C VAL A 257 7.11 4.50 -13.11
N ALA A 258 7.36 5.27 -12.04
CA ALA A 258 7.62 6.69 -12.15
C ALA A 258 8.87 7.00 -12.99
N ARG A 259 9.95 6.24 -12.79
CA ARG A 259 11.17 6.34 -13.60
C ARG A 259 10.86 6.09 -15.09
N LYS A 260 10.14 5.01 -15.41
CA LYS A 260 9.82 4.68 -16.81
C LYS A 260 8.85 5.67 -17.45
N LEU A 261 7.92 6.23 -16.69
CA LEU A 261 7.06 7.33 -17.18
C LEU A 261 7.90 8.57 -17.51
N LYS A 262 8.90 8.90 -16.66
CA LYS A 262 9.85 9.98 -16.95
C LYS A 262 10.71 9.68 -18.18
N GLU A 263 11.25 8.46 -18.30
CA GLU A 263 12.10 8.06 -19.43
C GLU A 263 11.32 8.03 -20.77
N ARG A 264 10.06 7.57 -20.77
CA ARG A 264 9.27 7.41 -21.99
C ARG A 264 8.46 8.64 -22.38
N PHE A 265 7.95 9.39 -21.41
CA PHE A 265 7.00 10.49 -21.64
C PHE A 265 7.48 11.84 -21.07
N GLY A 266 8.61 11.87 -20.36
CA GLY A 266 9.19 13.10 -19.82
C GLY A 266 8.55 13.62 -18.52
N THR A 267 7.53 12.94 -17.98
CA THR A 267 6.80 13.42 -16.80
C THR A 267 7.68 13.40 -15.53
N PRO A 268 7.86 14.53 -14.83
CA PRO A 268 8.58 14.58 -13.56
C PRO A 268 7.86 13.80 -12.46
N TRP A 269 8.61 13.40 -11.44
CA TRP A 269 8.05 12.70 -10.29
C TRP A 269 8.77 13.06 -8.98
N PHE A 270 8.09 12.85 -7.86
CA PHE A 270 8.63 12.98 -6.52
C PHE A 270 7.99 11.97 -5.55
N GLU A 271 8.61 11.73 -4.39
CA GLU A 271 8.03 10.91 -3.32
C GLU A 271 7.30 11.80 -2.32
N GLY A 272 6.14 11.34 -1.85
CA GLY A 272 5.44 12.00 -0.75
C GLY A 272 4.50 11.06 -0.01
N SER A 273 3.84 11.61 0.99
CA SER A 273 2.98 10.88 1.91
C SER A 273 1.76 11.71 2.28
N PHE A 274 0.65 11.02 2.54
CA PHE A 274 -0.57 11.65 3.07
C PHE A 274 -0.81 11.34 4.54
N TYR A 275 0.19 10.79 5.25
CA TYR A 275 0.10 10.51 6.68
C TYR A 275 0.79 11.62 7.47
N GLY A 276 0.02 12.31 8.32
CA GLY A 276 0.51 13.45 9.09
C GLY A 276 0.17 14.78 8.41
N VAL A 277 -0.05 15.82 9.23
CA VAL A 277 -0.45 17.16 8.76
C VAL A 277 0.66 17.76 7.90
N ARG A 278 1.90 17.70 8.38
CA ARG A 278 3.08 18.27 7.71
C ARG A 278 3.38 17.59 6.36
N ASP A 279 3.31 16.27 6.33
CA ASP A 279 3.55 15.48 5.11
C ASP A 279 2.53 15.81 4.01
N VAL A 280 1.23 15.94 4.38
CA VAL A 280 0.17 16.32 3.43
C VAL A 280 0.43 17.73 2.89
N SER A 281 0.71 18.70 3.77
CA SER A 281 1.04 20.06 3.35
C SER A 281 2.26 20.12 2.44
N GLN A 282 3.31 19.35 2.76
CA GLN A 282 4.51 19.28 1.94
C GLN A 282 4.25 18.64 0.57
N ALA A 283 3.44 17.57 0.51
CA ALA A 283 3.04 16.95 -0.74
C ALA A 283 2.27 17.92 -1.65
N LEU A 284 1.33 18.70 -1.10
CA LEU A 284 0.60 19.72 -1.87
C LEU A 284 1.54 20.81 -2.39
N ARG A 285 2.49 21.28 -1.57
CA ARG A 285 3.53 22.25 -1.98
C ARG A 285 4.42 21.72 -3.09
N ASP A 286 4.87 20.48 -2.98
CA ASP A 286 5.75 19.86 -3.96
C ASP A 286 5.06 19.67 -5.31
N ILE A 287 3.76 19.32 -5.32
CA ILE A 287 2.94 19.28 -6.55
C ILE A 287 2.87 20.67 -7.18
N ALA A 288 2.50 21.70 -6.40
CA ALA A 288 2.37 23.06 -6.91
C ALA A 288 3.70 23.60 -7.46
N ARG A 289 4.82 23.32 -6.76
CA ARG A 289 6.16 23.71 -7.18
C ARG A 289 6.58 23.04 -8.50
N LEU A 290 6.28 21.76 -8.68
CA LEU A 290 6.64 21.02 -9.90
C LEU A 290 5.81 21.45 -11.11
N ILE A 291 4.54 21.79 -10.91
CA ILE A 291 3.67 22.34 -11.96
C ILE A 291 4.12 23.77 -12.34
N GLY A 292 4.55 24.56 -11.36
CA GLY A 292 5.09 25.91 -11.59
C GLY A 292 4.04 26.96 -11.92
N ASP A 293 2.76 26.75 -11.56
CA ASP A 293 1.70 27.74 -11.68
C ASP A 293 1.61 28.63 -10.41
N PRO A 294 1.83 29.96 -10.51
CA PRO A 294 1.70 30.88 -9.39
C PRO A 294 0.29 30.90 -8.78
N ASN A 295 -0.76 30.79 -9.59
CA ASN A 295 -2.14 30.80 -9.11
C ASN A 295 -2.46 29.53 -8.32
N LEU A 296 -1.98 28.38 -8.79
CA LEU A 296 -2.03 27.13 -8.03
C LEU A 296 -1.27 27.26 -6.71
N SER A 297 -0.05 27.79 -6.73
CA SER A 297 0.79 27.93 -5.54
C SER A 297 0.11 28.79 -4.45
N GLN A 298 -0.53 29.91 -4.83
CA GLN A 298 -1.27 30.76 -3.90
C GLN A 298 -2.48 30.04 -3.29
N ARG A 299 -3.26 29.32 -4.12
CA ARG A 299 -4.42 28.55 -3.65
C ARG A 299 -4.00 27.41 -2.72
N THR A 300 -2.89 26.75 -3.04
CA THR A 300 -2.30 25.69 -2.22
C THR A 300 -1.97 26.19 -0.81
N GLU A 301 -1.28 27.32 -0.66
CA GLU A 301 -0.99 27.86 0.68
C GLU A 301 -2.26 28.29 1.43
N ALA A 302 -3.27 28.81 0.74
CA ALA A 302 -4.55 29.16 1.37
C ALA A 302 -5.29 27.91 1.91
N VAL A 303 -5.34 26.83 1.12
CA VAL A 303 -5.93 25.55 1.54
C VAL A 303 -5.13 24.96 2.70
N ILE A 304 -3.81 24.96 2.61
CA ILE A 304 -2.94 24.45 3.69
C ILE A 304 -3.18 25.22 4.98
N ALA A 305 -3.16 26.55 4.96
CA ALA A 305 -3.37 27.37 6.16
C ALA A 305 -4.73 27.08 6.81
N ARG A 306 -5.79 26.92 6.01
CA ARG A 306 -7.14 26.57 6.51
C ARG A 306 -7.16 25.18 7.14
N GLU A 307 -6.67 24.18 6.41
CA GLU A 307 -6.74 22.78 6.85
C GLU A 307 -5.81 22.50 8.03
N GLU A 308 -4.63 23.12 8.08
CA GLU A 308 -3.73 23.04 9.24
C GLU A 308 -4.38 23.64 10.48
N ALA A 309 -4.99 24.83 10.39
CA ALA A 309 -5.70 25.44 11.52
C ALA A 309 -6.89 24.57 11.99
N SER A 310 -7.66 24.01 11.04
CA SER A 310 -8.77 23.11 11.37
C SER A 310 -8.28 21.81 12.00
N ALA A 311 -7.17 21.23 11.50
CA ALA A 311 -6.59 20.01 12.03
C ALA A 311 -6.02 20.25 13.43
N ASP A 312 -5.31 21.35 13.64
CA ASP A 312 -4.70 21.71 14.93
C ASP A 312 -5.76 21.83 16.02
N SER A 313 -6.84 22.58 15.76
CA SER A 313 -7.97 22.70 16.68
C SER A 313 -8.65 21.36 16.97
N ALA A 314 -8.81 20.51 15.96
CA ALA A 314 -9.44 19.19 16.12
C ALA A 314 -8.54 18.17 16.84
N LEU A 315 -7.22 18.33 16.75
CA LEU A 315 -6.23 17.43 17.37
C LEU A 315 -5.93 17.79 18.82
N GLU A 316 -6.13 19.05 19.22
CA GLU A 316 -5.81 19.54 20.56
C GLU A 316 -6.41 18.68 21.72
N PRO A 317 -7.70 18.28 21.70
CA PRO A 317 -8.25 17.42 22.74
C PRO A 317 -7.58 16.04 22.80
N TRP A 318 -7.07 15.55 21.67
CA TRP A 318 -6.39 14.26 21.59
C TRP A 318 -4.94 14.36 22.05
N ARG A 319 -4.25 15.46 21.74
CA ARG A 319 -2.90 15.73 22.26
C ARG A 319 -2.89 15.68 23.78
N GLN A 320 -3.85 16.32 24.44
CA GLN A 320 -3.94 16.31 25.90
C GLN A 320 -4.09 14.91 26.50
N ARG A 321 -4.80 14.00 25.82
CA ARG A 321 -5.01 12.61 26.25
C ARG A 321 -3.84 11.68 25.95
N LEU A 322 -3.17 11.91 24.82
CA LEU A 322 -2.12 11.05 24.28
C LEU A 322 -0.71 11.54 24.65
N HIS A 323 -0.60 12.72 25.22
CA HIS A 323 0.67 13.30 25.64
C HIS A 323 1.44 12.36 26.58
N GLY A 324 2.70 12.10 26.25
CA GLY A 324 3.61 11.28 27.05
C GLY A 324 3.39 9.77 26.87
N LYS A 325 2.48 9.33 26.00
CA LYS A 325 2.38 7.91 25.64
C LYS A 325 3.58 7.48 24.81
N ARG A 326 3.98 6.22 24.96
CA ARG A 326 5.14 5.63 24.28
C ARG A 326 4.69 4.60 23.25
N ALA A 327 5.05 4.78 21.98
CA ALA A 327 4.67 3.87 20.90
C ALA A 327 5.87 3.09 20.36
N LEU A 328 5.70 1.78 20.18
CA LEU A 328 6.59 0.95 19.39
C LEU A 328 6.00 0.81 17.98
N LEU A 329 6.76 1.21 16.96
CA LEU A 329 6.33 1.16 15.58
C LEU A 329 7.06 0.02 14.84
N TYR A 330 6.32 -0.95 14.30
CA TYR A 330 6.89 -1.96 13.42
C TYR A 330 6.15 -1.97 12.09
N THR A 331 6.60 -1.11 11.19
CA THR A 331 6.14 -1.07 9.80
C THR A 331 7.34 -1.15 8.86
N GLY A 332 7.09 -1.33 7.57
CA GLY A 332 8.16 -1.36 6.58
C GLY A 332 7.98 -0.29 5.52
N GLY A 333 9.09 0.36 5.14
CA GLY A 333 9.16 1.30 4.03
C GLY A 333 8.96 2.74 4.45
N VAL A 334 8.50 3.57 3.52
CA VAL A 334 8.29 5.01 3.67
C VAL A 334 7.24 5.33 4.75
N LYS A 335 6.28 4.41 4.99
CA LYS A 335 5.26 4.56 6.03
C LYS A 335 5.81 4.66 7.44
N SER A 336 6.98 4.06 7.73
CA SER A 336 7.56 4.11 9.08
C SER A 336 7.90 5.55 9.50
N TRP A 337 8.42 6.39 8.59
CA TRP A 337 8.82 7.74 8.94
C TRP A 337 7.63 8.72 9.03
N SER A 338 6.73 8.72 8.05
CA SER A 338 5.56 9.62 8.10
C SER A 338 4.65 9.33 9.30
N ILE A 339 4.52 8.06 9.71
CA ILE A 339 3.78 7.72 10.94
C ILE A 339 4.53 8.18 12.20
N VAL A 340 5.86 8.16 12.22
CA VAL A 340 6.63 8.75 13.33
C VAL A 340 6.33 10.24 13.47
N SER A 341 6.41 10.99 12.36
CA SER A 341 6.07 12.42 12.30
C SER A 341 4.65 12.68 12.83
N ALA A 342 3.67 11.92 12.34
CA ALA A 342 2.29 12.00 12.81
C ALA A 342 2.14 11.72 14.33
N LEU A 343 2.79 10.70 14.87
CA LEU A 343 2.71 10.38 16.30
C LEU A 343 3.34 11.47 17.16
N GLN A 344 4.42 12.09 16.70
CA GLN A 344 5.07 13.20 17.41
C GLN A 344 4.18 14.44 17.46
N ASP A 345 3.44 14.75 16.38
CA ASP A 345 2.43 15.83 16.37
C ASP A 345 1.28 15.58 17.38
N LEU A 346 1.10 14.34 17.85
CA LEU A 346 0.14 13.98 18.92
C LEU A 346 0.75 14.01 20.33
N GLY A 347 2.05 14.29 20.47
CA GLY A 347 2.76 14.19 21.75
C GLY A 347 3.08 12.76 22.19
N ILE A 348 3.08 11.80 21.25
CA ILE A 348 3.44 10.40 21.50
C ILE A 348 4.92 10.21 21.18
N THR A 349 5.69 9.70 22.15
CA THR A 349 7.10 9.37 21.96
C THR A 349 7.25 8.02 21.27
N VAL A 350 7.84 7.99 20.07
CA VAL A 350 8.15 6.73 19.39
C VAL A 350 9.48 6.19 19.93
N VAL A 351 9.42 5.06 20.65
CA VAL A 351 10.60 4.50 21.35
C VAL A 351 11.44 3.56 20.49
N ALA A 352 10.80 2.90 19.53
CA ALA A 352 11.48 2.03 18.59
C ALA A 352 10.72 1.98 17.27
N THR A 353 11.46 1.88 16.16
CA THR A 353 10.87 1.80 14.82
C THR A 353 11.54 0.75 13.94
N GLY A 354 10.74 0.06 13.12
CA GLY A 354 11.23 -0.86 12.10
C GLY A 354 11.92 -0.13 10.95
N THR A 355 13.21 -0.44 10.71
CA THR A 355 14.03 0.18 9.63
C THR A 355 14.47 -0.79 8.55
N LYS A 356 14.06 -2.06 8.62
CA LYS A 356 14.45 -3.14 7.69
C LYS A 356 14.25 -2.79 6.20
N LYS A 357 13.26 -1.95 5.90
CA LYS A 357 12.89 -1.57 4.52
C LYS A 357 13.06 -0.06 4.25
N SER A 358 13.77 0.66 5.11
CA SER A 358 13.95 2.12 5.07
C SER A 358 15.33 2.46 4.48
N THR A 359 15.42 3.51 3.66
CA THR A 359 16.69 3.99 3.07
C THR A 359 17.63 4.54 4.13
N GLU A 360 18.89 4.77 3.78
CA GLU A 360 19.81 5.45 4.69
C GLU A 360 19.37 6.89 4.98
N GLU A 361 18.72 7.56 4.02
CA GLU A 361 18.10 8.88 4.24
C GLU A 361 16.92 8.80 5.20
N ASP A 362 16.00 7.83 5.03
CA ASP A 362 14.91 7.61 5.97
C ASP A 362 15.45 7.30 7.36
N LYS A 363 16.47 6.44 7.46
CA LYS A 363 17.11 6.11 8.73
C LYS A 363 17.71 7.35 9.37
N ALA A 364 18.35 8.23 8.60
CA ALA A 364 18.90 9.49 9.10
C ALA A 364 17.79 10.39 9.66
N ARG A 365 16.71 10.61 8.90
CA ARG A 365 15.55 11.40 9.35
C ARG A 365 14.86 10.77 10.56
N ILE A 366 14.76 9.44 10.60
CA ILE A 366 14.22 8.70 11.74
C ILE A 366 15.09 8.92 12.98
N ARG A 367 16.43 8.89 12.88
CA ARG A 367 17.32 9.18 14.03
C ARG A 367 17.15 10.62 14.51
N GLU A 368 17.08 11.57 13.58
CA GLU A 368 16.87 12.98 13.89
C GLU A 368 15.55 13.20 14.62
N LEU A 369 14.46 12.56 14.15
CA LEU A 369 13.16 12.68 14.79
C LEU A 369 13.07 11.95 16.13
N MET A 370 13.56 10.72 16.22
CA MET A 370 13.36 9.90 17.41
C MET A 370 14.35 10.18 18.55
N GLY A 371 15.45 10.90 18.28
CA GLY A 371 16.50 11.17 19.26
C GLY A 371 17.45 9.98 19.50
N GLU A 372 18.46 10.17 20.34
CA GLU A 372 19.54 9.19 20.55
C GLU A 372 19.09 7.89 21.26
N ASP A 373 18.01 7.96 22.04
CA ASP A 373 17.51 6.82 22.83
C ASP A 373 16.67 5.81 22.02
N ALA A 374 16.41 6.12 20.75
CA ALA A 374 15.51 5.37 19.89
C ALA A 374 16.13 4.10 19.30
N ARG A 375 15.44 2.96 19.45
CA ARG A 375 15.92 1.69 18.89
C ARG A 375 15.44 1.46 17.46
N MET A 376 16.36 1.18 16.55
CA MET A 376 16.06 0.71 15.20
C MET A 376 15.93 -0.82 15.18
N ILE A 377 14.80 -1.30 14.66
CA ILE A 377 14.47 -2.73 14.61
C ILE A 377 14.70 -3.26 13.19
N GLU A 378 15.61 -4.23 13.05
CA GLU A 378 15.90 -4.88 11.76
C GLU A 378 15.08 -6.15 11.53
N ASP A 379 14.65 -6.85 12.58
CA ASP A 379 13.81 -8.04 12.45
C ASP A 379 12.49 -7.95 13.23
N GLY A 380 11.43 -8.45 12.61
CA GLY A 380 10.07 -8.37 13.13
C GLY A 380 9.68 -9.53 14.01
N ASN A 381 10.65 -10.20 14.63
CA ASN A 381 10.36 -11.38 15.42
C ASN A 381 9.44 -10.96 16.59
N PRO A 382 8.25 -11.58 16.74
CA PRO A 382 7.33 -11.20 17.80
C PRO A 382 7.96 -11.25 19.20
N ARG A 383 8.90 -12.17 19.44
CA ARG A 383 9.62 -12.25 20.73
C ARG A 383 10.46 -11.00 21.00
N GLU A 384 11.14 -10.48 19.98
CA GLU A 384 11.98 -9.29 20.08
C GLU A 384 11.12 -8.03 20.24
N LEU A 385 10.04 -7.91 19.46
CA LEU A 385 9.08 -6.80 19.58
C LEU A 385 8.47 -6.71 20.99
N LEU A 386 8.12 -7.85 21.60
CA LEU A 386 7.61 -7.88 22.97
C LEU A 386 8.69 -7.56 24.01
N ALA A 387 9.93 -8.01 23.82
CA ALA A 387 11.04 -7.68 24.71
C ALA A 387 11.32 -6.17 24.69
N LEU A 388 11.41 -5.58 23.50
CA LEU A 388 11.57 -4.13 23.32
C LEU A 388 10.40 -3.35 23.90
N SER A 389 9.17 -3.81 23.69
CA SER A 389 7.99 -3.18 24.31
C SER A 389 8.08 -3.15 25.83
N LYS A 390 8.65 -4.17 26.47
CA LYS A 390 8.83 -4.22 27.93
C LYS A 390 9.99 -3.35 28.39
N GLU A 391 11.13 -3.43 27.70
CA GLU A 391 12.35 -2.66 27.99
C GLU A 391 12.09 -1.15 27.91
N TYR A 392 11.44 -0.71 26.82
CA TYR A 392 11.11 0.68 26.58
C TYR A 392 9.73 1.09 27.11
N GLN A 393 9.08 0.24 27.91
CA GLN A 393 7.76 0.50 28.52
C GLN A 393 6.77 1.12 27.53
N ALA A 394 6.63 0.52 26.34
CA ALA A 394 5.72 1.01 25.33
C ALA A 394 4.25 0.81 25.77
N ASP A 395 3.43 1.85 25.61
CA ASP A 395 2.00 1.84 25.86
C ASP A 395 1.20 1.27 24.68
N LEU A 396 1.78 1.29 23.47
CA LEU A 396 1.11 0.91 22.23
C LEU A 396 2.09 0.25 21.25
N LEU A 397 1.66 -0.83 20.62
CA LEU A 397 2.30 -1.38 19.42
C LEU A 397 1.51 -0.99 18.17
N ILE A 398 2.18 -0.33 17.22
CA ILE A 398 1.63 -0.04 15.90
C ILE A 398 2.35 -0.90 14.89
N ALA A 399 1.67 -1.90 14.31
CA ALA A 399 2.26 -2.78 13.31
C ALA A 399 1.20 -3.33 12.34
N GLY A 400 1.52 -4.40 11.60
CA GLY A 400 0.52 -5.10 10.78
C GLY A 400 -0.17 -6.24 11.51
N GLY A 401 -1.34 -6.66 11.00
CA GLY A 401 -2.19 -7.71 11.58
C GLY A 401 -1.49 -9.00 12.03
N ARG A 402 -0.37 -9.37 11.42
CA ARG A 402 0.46 -10.53 11.84
C ARG A 402 0.98 -10.42 13.29
N ASN A 403 1.18 -9.21 13.79
CA ASN A 403 1.64 -8.94 15.15
C ASN A 403 0.49 -8.68 16.13
N MET A 404 -0.75 -8.55 15.63
CA MET A 404 -1.92 -8.17 16.41
C MET A 404 -2.15 -9.12 17.58
N TYR A 405 -2.34 -10.41 17.30
CA TYR A 405 -2.68 -11.37 18.35
C TYR A 405 -1.54 -11.57 19.35
N THR A 406 -0.28 -11.46 18.91
CA THR A 406 0.87 -11.55 19.82
C THR A 406 0.88 -10.37 20.80
N ALA A 407 0.60 -9.15 20.32
CA ALA A 407 0.48 -7.97 21.18
C ALA A 407 -0.71 -8.07 22.14
N LEU A 408 -1.89 -8.43 21.63
CA LEU A 408 -3.10 -8.56 22.44
C LEU A 408 -2.93 -9.61 23.55
N LYS A 409 -2.34 -10.77 23.24
CA LYS A 409 -2.05 -11.82 24.24
C LYS A 409 -0.98 -11.39 25.26
N ALA A 410 -0.06 -10.53 24.86
CA ALA A 410 0.90 -9.89 25.75
C ALA A 410 0.33 -8.71 26.55
N ARG A 411 -0.98 -8.43 26.43
CA ARG A 411 -1.68 -7.33 27.12
C ARG A 411 -1.17 -5.94 26.74
N LEU A 412 -0.67 -5.84 25.50
CA LEU A 412 -0.17 -4.62 24.89
C LEU A 412 -1.22 -4.09 23.90
N PRO A 413 -1.69 -2.85 24.06
CA PRO A 413 -2.57 -2.20 23.10
C PRO A 413 -1.98 -2.24 21.69
N PHE A 414 -2.83 -2.48 20.69
CA PHE A 414 -2.40 -2.71 19.31
C PHE A 414 -3.23 -1.89 18.32
N LEU A 415 -2.55 -1.21 17.39
CA LEU A 415 -3.17 -0.52 16.27
C LEU A 415 -2.63 -1.06 14.94
N ASP A 416 -3.54 -1.45 14.03
CA ASP A 416 -3.15 -1.83 12.68
C ASP A 416 -3.02 -0.59 11.78
N ILE A 417 -1.89 -0.49 11.08
CA ILE A 417 -1.56 0.57 10.13
C ILE A 417 -1.39 0.03 8.68
N ASN A 418 -1.54 -1.27 8.48
CA ASN A 418 -1.36 -1.94 7.19
C ASN A 418 -2.70 -2.15 6.47
N GLN A 419 -2.72 -3.09 5.52
CA GLN A 419 -3.77 -3.28 4.51
C GLN A 419 -5.10 -3.85 5.05
N GLU A 420 -5.09 -4.42 6.26
CA GLU A 420 -6.25 -5.06 6.91
C GLU A 420 -7.06 -4.05 7.75
N ARG A 421 -6.59 -2.81 7.86
CA ARG A 421 -7.25 -1.78 8.67
C ARG A 421 -8.59 -1.35 8.08
N GLU A 422 -9.50 -0.99 8.96
CA GLU A 422 -10.86 -0.54 8.62
C GLU A 422 -11.00 0.98 8.54
N PHE A 423 -10.03 1.71 9.09
CA PHE A 423 -10.07 3.17 9.23
C PHE A 423 -9.06 3.86 8.30
N ALA A 424 -9.50 4.98 7.75
CA ALA A 424 -8.69 5.84 6.90
C ALA A 424 -7.92 6.87 7.74
N TYR A 425 -6.59 6.87 7.61
CA TYR A 425 -5.70 7.76 8.37
C TYR A 425 -5.03 8.84 7.52
N ALA A 426 -5.24 8.83 6.19
CA ALA A 426 -4.65 9.82 5.28
C ALA A 426 -5.39 11.17 5.31
N GLY A 427 -4.66 12.25 5.01
CA GLY A 427 -5.14 13.63 4.97
C GLY A 427 -5.32 14.25 6.37
N TYR A 428 -5.60 15.55 6.39
CA TYR A 428 -5.80 16.33 7.64
C TYR A 428 -6.84 15.69 8.57
N ARG A 429 -7.99 15.28 8.02
CA ARG A 429 -9.05 14.61 8.78
C ARG A 429 -8.72 13.16 9.16
N GLY A 430 -7.86 12.49 8.40
CA GLY A 430 -7.40 11.14 8.72
C GLY A 430 -6.54 11.12 9.98
N MET A 431 -5.79 12.20 10.22
CA MET A 431 -5.00 12.37 11.44
C MET A 431 -5.86 12.38 12.71
N VAL A 432 -7.03 13.04 12.66
CA VAL A 432 -7.99 13.06 13.76
C VAL A 432 -8.54 11.65 14.03
N GLU A 433 -8.82 10.88 12.97
CA GLU A 433 -9.26 9.48 13.11
C GLU A 433 -8.15 8.60 13.70
N LEU A 434 -6.89 8.80 13.28
CA LEU A 434 -5.74 8.09 13.85
C LEU A 434 -5.64 8.36 15.36
N ALA A 435 -5.71 9.63 15.77
CA ALA A 435 -5.67 10.03 17.17
C ALA A 435 -6.81 9.39 17.99
N ARG A 436 -8.03 9.43 17.43
CA ARG A 436 -9.22 8.80 18.02
C ARG A 436 -9.04 7.30 18.22
N GLN A 437 -8.53 6.57 17.22
CA GLN A 437 -8.33 5.12 17.31
C GLN A 437 -7.21 4.76 18.28
N ILE A 438 -6.14 5.55 18.34
CA ILE A 438 -5.08 5.39 19.35
C ILE A 438 -5.66 5.56 20.76
N ALA A 439 -6.38 6.66 21.02
CA ALA A 439 -6.98 6.91 22.33
C ALA A 439 -7.95 5.79 22.73
N ARG A 440 -8.85 5.38 21.83
CA ARG A 440 -9.79 4.27 22.06
C ARG A 440 -9.06 2.95 22.39
N THR A 441 -7.92 2.73 21.77
CA THR A 441 -7.13 1.50 21.93
C THR A 441 -6.38 1.51 23.25
N VAL A 442 -5.67 2.60 23.57
CA VAL A 442 -4.83 2.70 24.78
C VAL A 442 -5.68 2.85 26.04
N GLU A 443 -6.79 3.57 25.97
CA GLU A 443 -7.66 3.85 27.13
C GLU A 443 -8.78 2.81 27.31
N ASN A 444 -8.71 1.68 26.61
CA ASN A 444 -9.74 0.65 26.73
C ASN A 444 -9.71 0.01 28.14
N PRO A 445 -10.84 -0.01 28.87
CA PRO A 445 -10.89 -0.55 30.24
C PRO A 445 -10.59 -2.05 30.32
N VAL A 446 -10.61 -2.76 29.18
CA VAL A 446 -10.21 -4.18 29.12
C VAL A 446 -8.77 -4.38 29.59
N TRP A 447 -7.88 -3.39 29.40
CA TRP A 447 -6.48 -3.51 29.78
C TRP A 447 -6.31 -3.62 31.29
N ASP A 448 -7.05 -2.83 32.05
CA ASP A 448 -7.04 -2.93 33.51
C ASP A 448 -7.58 -4.29 33.97
N ALA A 449 -8.65 -4.77 33.34
CA ALA A 449 -9.24 -6.07 33.67
C ALA A 449 -8.28 -7.24 33.44
N VAL A 450 -7.52 -7.24 32.33
CA VAL A 450 -6.58 -8.33 32.00
C VAL A 450 -5.21 -8.20 32.66
N ARG A 451 -4.87 -7.02 33.21
CA ARG A 451 -3.61 -6.78 33.93
C ARG A 451 -3.73 -7.04 35.43
N ARG A 452 -4.94 -6.95 35.99
CA ARG A 452 -5.20 -7.33 37.39
C ARG A 452 -4.99 -8.84 37.60
N PRO A 453 -4.54 -9.27 38.80
CA PRO A 453 -4.56 -10.68 39.18
C PRO A 453 -5.95 -11.27 39.02
N ALA A 454 -6.06 -12.56 38.72
CA ALA A 454 -7.37 -13.18 38.62
C ALA A 454 -8.05 -13.17 40.01
N PRO A 455 -9.37 -12.98 40.09
CA PRO A 455 -10.06 -12.89 41.38
C PRO A 455 -9.83 -14.10 42.30
N TRP A 456 -9.67 -15.29 41.73
CA TRP A 456 -9.39 -16.52 42.49
C TRP A 456 -7.92 -16.64 42.95
N ASP A 457 -6.98 -15.94 42.31
CA ASP A 457 -5.58 -15.91 42.76
C ASP A 457 -5.45 -15.07 44.05
N LEU A 458 -6.32 -14.06 44.21
CA LEU A 458 -6.39 -13.24 45.43
C LEU A 458 -6.94 -14.04 46.60
N ILE A 459 -7.98 -14.86 46.38
CA ILE A 459 -8.55 -15.76 47.39
C ILE A 459 -7.51 -16.80 47.87
N ALA A 460 -6.69 -17.32 46.96
CA ALA A 460 -5.64 -18.29 47.29
C ALA A 460 -4.46 -17.67 48.09
N LEU A 461 -4.22 -16.36 47.94
CA LEU A 461 -3.23 -15.60 48.71
C LEU A 461 -3.74 -15.31 50.13
N GLU A 462 -5.01 -14.93 50.27
CA GLU A 462 -5.65 -14.72 51.58
C GLU A 462 -5.71 -16.02 52.41
N ALA A 463 -6.00 -17.16 51.77
CA ALA A 463 -6.03 -18.48 52.42
C ALA A 463 -4.64 -19.04 52.81
N ARG A 464 -3.54 -18.43 52.36
CA ARG A 464 -2.16 -18.81 52.74
C ARG A 464 -1.57 -17.94 53.85
N HIS A 465 -2.20 -16.81 54.16
CA HIS A 465 -1.74 -15.84 55.15
C HIS A 465 -2.67 -15.73 56.37
N GLY A 466 -3.79 -16.46 56.39
CA GLY A 466 -4.54 -16.82 57.59
C GLY A 466 -4.30 -18.28 57.95
#